data_AF-A0AAE0BBQ7-F1
#
_entry.id   AF-A0AAE0BBQ7-F1
#
_cell.length_a   1.000
_cell.length_b   1.000
_cell.length_c   1.000
_cell.angle_alpha   90.00
_cell.angle_beta   90.00
_cell.angle_gamma   90.00
#
_symmetry.space_group_name_H-M   'P 1'
#
loop_
_entity.id
_entity.type
_entity.pdbx_description
1 polymer ?
#
loop_
_entity_poly.entity_id
_entity_poly.type
_entity_poly.pdbx_seq_one_letter_code
_entity_poly.pdbx_strand_id
1 'polypeptide(L)'
;MFATSAACIAAGVARLVYTSTYNVVFGGVPISNGSELLPYYPAEKHVDKYSASKTVAEQLVLSANGAYLPEGSSGSYPQRQLATCAIRSAAIYGEGEERHFPRIVRSMNRGVLLTASTAAVPRARARSRC
;
A
#
# COMPACT_ATOMS: atom_id res chain seq x y z
N MET A 1 2.86 -8.94 16.59
CA MET A 1 1.40 -9.10 16.75
C MET A 1 0.79 -7.74 16.42
N PHE A 2 0.13 -7.60 15.27
CA PHE A 2 -0.44 -6.32 14.82
C PHE A 2 -1.76 -6.05 15.55
N ALA A 3 -1.75 -5.15 16.53
CA ALA A 3 -2.84 -4.90 17.47
C ALA A 3 -3.80 -3.76 17.05
N THR A 4 -3.64 -3.22 15.84
CA THR A 4 -4.31 -1.98 15.43
C THR A 4 -5.82 -2.14 15.31
N SER A 5 -6.31 -3.19 14.64
CA SER A 5 -7.75 -3.45 14.51
C SER A 5 -8.42 -3.75 15.85
N ALA A 6 -7.77 -4.57 16.70
CA ALA A 6 -8.26 -4.88 18.04
C ALA A 6 -8.35 -3.64 18.94
N ALA A 7 -7.32 -2.78 18.89
CA ALA A 7 -7.31 -1.51 19.61
C ALA A 7 -8.41 -0.56 19.11
N CYS A 8 -8.63 -0.48 17.79
CA CYS A 8 -9.71 0.31 17.21
C CYS A 8 -11.09 -0.15 17.71
N ILE A 9 -11.31 -1.48 17.78
CA ILE A 9 -12.57 -2.04 18.28
C ILE A 9 -12.75 -1.68 19.76
N ALA A 10 -11.73 -1.91 20.60
CA ALA A 10 -11.78 -1.60 22.02
C ALA A 10 -12.04 -0.10 22.30
N ALA A 11 -11.50 0.77 21.46
CA ALA A 11 -11.70 2.22 21.53
C ALA A 11 -13.00 2.71 20.87
N GLY A 12 -13.82 1.82 20.28
CA GLY A 12 -15.07 2.21 19.61
C GLY A 12 -14.87 3.00 18.32
N VAL A 13 -13.75 2.84 17.64
CA VAL A 13 -13.45 3.53 16.37
C VAL A 13 -14.30 2.95 15.24
N ALA A 14 -15.09 3.79 14.57
CA ALA A 14 -15.97 3.35 13.50
C ALA A 14 -15.29 3.12 12.14
N ARG A 15 -14.18 3.81 11.86
CA ARG A 15 -13.48 3.74 10.56
C ARG A 15 -11.98 3.62 10.74
N LEU A 16 -11.38 2.69 10.01
CA LEU A 16 -9.94 2.48 9.95
C LEU A 16 -9.47 2.47 8.49
N VAL A 17 -8.68 3.47 8.12
CA VAL A 17 -8.00 3.52 6.81
C VAL A 17 -6.56 3.05 7.02
N TYR A 18 -6.20 1.93 6.44
CA TYR A 18 -4.86 1.37 6.53
C TYR A 18 -4.02 1.74 5.31
N THR A 19 -2.88 2.39 5.55
CA THR A 19 -1.90 2.66 4.49
C THR A 19 -1.05 1.42 4.23
N SER A 20 -1.39 0.75 3.13
CA SER A 20 -0.66 -0.39 2.60
C SER A 20 0.29 0.03 1.49
N THR A 21 0.82 -0.94 0.75
CA THR A 21 1.78 -0.74 -0.33
C THR A 21 1.39 -1.60 -1.53
N TYR A 22 1.66 -1.13 -2.73
CA TYR A 22 1.51 -1.94 -3.95
C TYR A 22 2.36 -3.22 -3.93
N ASN A 23 3.43 -3.26 -3.12
CA ASN A 23 4.28 -4.44 -2.97
C ASN A 23 3.54 -5.68 -2.45
N VAL A 24 2.36 -5.54 -1.84
CA VAL A 24 1.58 -6.69 -1.35
C VAL A 24 1.05 -7.58 -2.47
N VAL A 25 0.93 -7.07 -3.69
CA VAL A 25 0.54 -7.83 -4.89
C VAL A 25 1.66 -7.90 -5.94
N PHE A 26 2.67 -7.04 -5.83
CA PHE A 26 3.74 -6.95 -6.81
C PHE A 26 4.87 -7.93 -6.53
N GLY A 27 5.11 -8.84 -7.48
CA GLY A 27 6.11 -9.89 -7.41
C GLY A 27 7.28 -9.75 -8.40
N GLY A 28 7.51 -8.56 -8.94
CA GLY A 28 8.52 -8.33 -9.99
C GLY A 28 8.02 -8.49 -11.43
N VAL A 29 6.76 -8.89 -11.62
CA VAL A 29 6.11 -8.95 -12.94
C VAL A 29 5.26 -7.68 -13.14
N PRO A 30 5.32 -7.01 -14.30
CA PRO A 30 4.48 -5.85 -14.59
C PRO A 30 2.99 -6.17 -14.41
N ILE A 31 2.29 -5.35 -13.65
CA ILE A 31 0.84 -5.42 -13.48
C ILE A 31 0.21 -4.48 -14.49
N SER A 32 -0.50 -5.03 -15.49
CA SER A 32 -1.25 -4.26 -16.48
C SER A 32 -2.75 -4.42 -16.21
N ASN A 33 -3.49 -3.30 -16.12
CA ASN A 33 -4.93 -3.27 -15.81
C ASN A 33 -5.31 -4.09 -14.55
N GLY A 34 -4.45 -4.05 -13.53
CA GLY A 34 -4.68 -4.75 -12.27
C GLY A 34 -5.77 -4.09 -11.42
N SER A 35 -6.59 -4.89 -10.77
CA SER A 35 -7.57 -4.45 -9.77
C SER A 35 -7.15 -4.87 -8.36
N GLU A 36 -7.89 -4.39 -7.36
CA GLU A 36 -7.68 -4.74 -5.95
C GLU A 36 -7.88 -6.23 -5.67
N LEU A 37 -8.56 -6.94 -6.58
CA LEU A 37 -8.82 -8.38 -6.55
C LEU A 37 -7.59 -9.24 -6.89
N LEU A 38 -6.47 -8.62 -7.28
CA LEU A 38 -5.24 -9.36 -7.52
C LEU A 38 -4.84 -10.15 -6.26
N PRO A 39 -4.38 -11.41 -6.44
CA PRO A 39 -3.96 -12.22 -5.31
C PRO A 39 -2.76 -11.59 -4.61
N TYR A 40 -2.70 -11.74 -3.30
CA TYR A 40 -1.53 -11.38 -2.52
C TYR A 40 -0.31 -12.14 -3.04
N TYR A 41 0.80 -11.43 -3.18
CA TYR A 41 2.07 -12.07 -3.46
C TYR A 41 2.50 -12.89 -2.23
N PRO A 42 2.99 -14.13 -2.41
CA PRO A 42 3.32 -15.00 -1.29
C PRO A 42 4.31 -14.34 -0.33
N ALA A 43 3.99 -14.35 0.96
CA ALA A 43 4.74 -13.59 1.96
C ALA A 43 6.20 -14.04 2.05
N GLU A 44 6.46 -15.33 1.82
CA GLU A 44 7.77 -15.98 1.86
C GLU A 44 8.64 -15.61 0.66
N LYS A 45 8.02 -15.14 -0.43
CA LYS A 45 8.71 -14.77 -1.67
C LYS A 45 9.08 -13.29 -1.70
N HIS A 46 8.62 -12.48 -0.76
CA HIS A 46 9.06 -11.08 -0.70
C HIS A 46 10.56 -11.01 -0.42
N VAL A 47 11.25 -10.23 -1.25
CA VAL A 47 12.68 -9.96 -1.09
C VAL A 47 12.97 -9.18 0.19
N ASP A 48 12.02 -8.34 0.61
CA ASP A 48 12.15 -7.50 1.79
C ASP A 48 11.11 -7.83 2.88
N LYS A 49 11.54 -7.75 4.15
CA LYS A 49 10.68 -8.01 5.31
C LYS A 49 9.54 -7.00 5.46
N TYR A 50 9.71 -5.79 4.92
CA TYR A 50 8.70 -4.74 4.99
C TYR A 50 7.45 -5.15 4.20
N SER A 51 7.60 -5.58 2.96
CA SER A 51 6.51 -6.05 2.10
C SER A 51 5.78 -7.23 2.74
N ALA A 52 6.50 -8.22 3.27
CA ALA A 52 5.89 -9.35 4.00
C ALA A 52 5.07 -8.89 5.20
N SER A 53 5.61 -7.98 6.02
CA SER A 53 4.89 -7.43 7.17
C SER A 53 3.63 -6.66 6.79
N LYS A 54 3.67 -5.91 5.68
CA LYS A 54 2.55 -5.13 5.16
C LYS A 54 1.46 -6.03 4.58
N THR A 55 1.83 -7.11 3.91
CA THR A 55 0.89 -8.13 3.42
C THR A 55 0.08 -8.73 4.57
N VAL A 56 0.76 -9.19 5.63
CA VAL A 56 0.09 -9.77 6.81
C VAL A 56 -0.81 -8.74 7.50
N ALA A 57 -0.33 -7.51 7.67
CA ALA A 57 -1.11 -6.45 8.32
C ALA A 57 -2.35 -6.04 7.49
N GLU A 58 -2.24 -5.94 6.17
CA GLU A 58 -3.39 -5.64 5.29
C GLU A 58 -4.47 -6.71 5.42
N GLN A 59 -4.08 -7.99 5.37
CA GLN A 59 -5.01 -9.12 5.52
C GLN A 59 -5.74 -9.07 6.87
N LEU A 60 -5.02 -8.78 7.96
CA LEU A 60 -5.62 -8.67 9.29
C LEU A 60 -6.60 -7.50 9.39
N VAL A 61 -6.26 -6.34 8.84
CA VAL A 61 -7.16 -5.16 8.85
C VAL A 61 -8.42 -5.43 8.05
N LEU A 62 -8.29 -6.02 6.86
CA LEU A 62 -9.45 -6.33 6.02
C LEU A 62 -10.31 -7.44 6.63
N SER A 63 -9.73 -8.41 7.34
CA SER A 63 -10.50 -9.42 8.07
C SER A 63 -11.32 -8.86 9.24
N ALA A 64 -10.92 -7.69 9.78
CA ALA A 64 -11.64 -7.02 10.86
C ALA A 64 -12.79 -6.13 10.36
N ASN A 65 -12.97 -6.01 9.03
CA ASN A 65 -14.08 -5.26 8.47
C ASN A 65 -15.42 -5.89 8.89
N GLY A 66 -16.35 -5.07 9.38
CA GLY A 66 -17.65 -5.51 9.88
C GLY A 66 -17.64 -5.98 11.34
N ALA A 67 -16.51 -5.93 12.05
CA ALA A 67 -16.46 -6.30 13.46
C ALA A 67 -17.33 -5.38 14.33
N TYR A 68 -18.07 -5.95 15.28
CA TYR A 68 -18.94 -5.18 16.17
C TYR A 68 -18.14 -4.34 17.17
N LEU A 69 -18.60 -3.11 17.38
CA LEU A 69 -18.04 -2.19 18.36
C LEU A 69 -18.71 -2.39 19.73
N PRO A 70 -18.02 -2.07 20.85
CA PRO A 70 -18.58 -2.15 22.19
C PRO A 70 -19.85 -1.31 22.37
N GLU A 71 -20.78 -1.75 23.22
CA GLU A 71 -21.96 -0.96 23.54
C GLU A 71 -21.58 0.36 24.22
N GLY A 72 -22.27 1.45 23.85
CA GLY A 72 -21.94 2.80 24.35
C GLY A 72 -20.81 3.51 23.61
N SER A 73 -20.25 2.91 22.54
CA SER A 73 -19.34 3.60 21.62
C SER A 73 -20.09 4.70 20.85
N SER A 74 -20.16 5.88 21.47
CA SER A 74 -20.75 7.10 20.91
C SER A 74 -19.79 7.74 19.91
N GLY A 75 -19.59 7.05 18.79
CA GLY A 75 -19.04 7.69 17.60
C GLY A 75 -20.12 8.55 16.94
N SER A 76 -19.73 9.57 16.18
CA SER A 76 -20.62 10.42 15.37
C SER A 76 -21.38 9.67 14.27
N TYR A 77 -21.26 8.34 14.21
CA TYR A 77 -21.76 7.50 13.14
C TYR A 77 -22.81 6.51 13.66
N PRO A 78 -23.90 6.31 12.92
CA PRO A 78 -25.01 5.42 13.33
C PRO A 78 -24.64 3.93 13.30
N GLN A 79 -23.51 3.57 12.69
CA GLN A 79 -23.11 2.20 12.42
C GLN A 79 -22.28 1.62 13.56
N ARG A 80 -22.73 0.49 14.13
CA ARG A 80 -22.08 -0.21 15.24
C ARG A 80 -20.99 -1.21 14.82
N GLN A 81 -20.48 -1.06 13.60
CA GLN A 81 -19.48 -1.96 13.03
C GLN A 81 -18.26 -1.17 12.58
N LEU A 82 -17.08 -1.75 12.74
CA LEU A 82 -15.83 -1.22 12.22
C LEU A 82 -15.82 -1.35 10.70
N ALA A 83 -15.75 -0.22 9.99
CA ALA A 83 -15.47 -0.21 8.56
C ALA A 83 -13.96 -0.06 8.34
N THR A 84 -13.35 -0.98 7.61
CA THR A 84 -11.92 -0.92 7.27
C THR A 84 -11.70 -0.81 5.77
N CYS A 85 -10.63 -0.11 5.38
CA CYS A 85 -10.13 -0.13 4.00
C CYS A 85 -8.60 -0.10 3.99
N ALA A 86 -8.01 -0.58 2.90
CA ALA A 86 -6.57 -0.56 2.69
C ALA A 86 -6.24 0.19 1.40
N ILE A 87 -5.31 1.15 1.47
CA ILE A 87 -4.85 1.93 0.33
C ILE A 87 -3.45 1.45 -0.06
N ARG A 88 -3.32 0.87 -1.25
CA ARG A 88 -2.04 0.38 -1.80
C ARG A 88 -1.34 1.50 -2.58
N SER A 89 -0.70 2.41 -1.86
CA SER A 89 0.03 3.52 -2.50
C SER A 89 1.32 3.05 -3.17
N ALA A 90 1.70 3.72 -4.27
CA ALA A 90 2.97 3.52 -4.97
C ALA A 90 3.82 4.80 -4.97
N ALA A 91 5.08 4.68 -4.52
CA ALA A 91 6.12 5.71 -4.61
C ALA A 91 5.63 7.14 -4.32
N ILE A 92 5.06 7.38 -3.13
CA ILE A 92 4.62 8.72 -2.71
C ILE A 92 5.82 9.67 -2.70
N TYR A 93 5.71 10.81 -3.37
CA TYR A 93 6.72 11.87 -3.43
C TYR A 93 6.07 13.24 -3.21
N GLY A 94 6.85 14.22 -2.78
CA GLY A 94 6.35 15.58 -2.54
C GLY A 94 7.36 16.46 -1.79
N GLU A 95 6.97 17.69 -1.54
CA GLU A 95 7.73 18.63 -0.71
C GLU A 95 7.89 18.07 0.72
N GLY A 96 9.10 18.19 1.28
CA GLY A 96 9.44 17.62 2.59
C GLY A 96 9.79 16.11 2.57
N GLU A 97 9.83 15.47 1.40
CA GLU A 97 10.32 14.10 1.28
C GLU A 97 11.85 14.06 1.48
N GLU A 98 12.30 13.33 2.51
CA GLU A 98 13.72 13.33 2.88
C GLU A 98 14.52 12.10 2.41
N ARG A 99 13.85 11.03 1.95
CA ARG A 99 14.51 9.74 1.68
C ARG A 99 14.96 9.56 0.24
N HIS A 100 14.14 9.87 -0.75
CA HIS A 100 14.35 9.50 -2.15
C HIS A 100 14.87 10.69 -2.94
N PHE A 101 14.13 11.79 -2.93
CA PHE A 101 14.43 12.98 -3.72
C PHE A 101 15.76 13.62 -3.30
N PRO A 102 16.06 13.85 -2.00
CA PRO A 102 17.35 14.41 -1.61
C PRO A 102 18.51 13.44 -1.85
N ARG A 103 18.28 12.13 -1.78
CA ARG A 103 19.30 11.14 -2.15
C ARG A 103 19.65 11.21 -3.63
N ILE A 104 18.65 11.29 -4.50
CA ILE A 104 18.85 11.41 -5.95
C ILE A 104 19.57 12.74 -6.26
N VAL A 105 19.10 13.86 -5.70
CA VAL A 105 19.75 15.18 -5.86
C VAL A 105 21.19 15.16 -5.35
N ARG A 106 21.44 14.56 -4.17
CA ARG A 106 22.80 14.42 -3.63
C ARG A 106 23.70 13.58 -4.53
N SER A 107 23.18 12.48 -5.10
CA SER A 107 23.93 11.66 -6.06
C SER A 107 24.25 12.43 -7.34
N MET A 108 23.29 13.20 -7.86
CA MET A 108 23.49 14.09 -9.01
C MET A 108 24.57 15.16 -8.72
N ASN A 109 24.49 15.82 -7.56
CA ASN A 109 25.48 16.81 -7.14
C ASN A 109 26.90 16.23 -6.95
N ARG A 110 27.01 14.92 -6.70
CA ARG A 110 28.28 14.19 -6.59
C ARG A 110 28.79 13.65 -7.93
N GLY A 111 28.11 13.96 -9.05
CA GLY A 111 28.47 13.46 -10.37
C GLY A 111 28.19 11.96 -10.58
N VAL A 112 27.43 11.32 -9.67
CA VAL A 112 27.04 9.92 -9.80
C VAL A 112 25.78 9.85 -10.68
N LEU A 113 25.98 9.56 -11.96
CA LEU A 113 24.90 9.34 -12.93
C LEU A 113 24.20 8.00 -12.64
N LEU A 114 22.90 8.07 -12.36
CA LEU A 114 22.03 6.89 -12.37
C LEU A 114 21.79 6.51 -13.84
N THR A 115 22.63 5.65 -14.40
CA THR A 115 22.37 5.07 -15.72
C THR A 115 21.21 4.09 -15.60
N ALA A 116 20.00 4.52 -15.96
CA ALA A 116 18.92 3.59 -16.25
C ALA A 116 19.28 2.89 -17.57
N SER A 117 19.88 1.70 -17.48
CA SER A 117 19.98 0.80 -18.63
C SER A 117 18.56 0.49 -19.08
N THR A 118 18.07 1.20 -20.10
CA THR A 118 16.81 0.87 -20.74
C THR A 118 16.96 -0.48 -21.42
N ALA A 119 16.56 -1.56 -20.76
CA ALA A 119 16.10 -2.73 -21.49
C ALA A 119 14.91 -2.23 -22.33
N ALA A 120 15.05 -2.26 -23.65
CA ALA A 120 14.11 -1.70 -24.60
C ALA A 120 12.68 -2.18 -24.31
N VAL A 121 11.83 -1.28 -23.81
CA VAL A 121 10.38 -1.52 -23.80
C VAL A 121 9.90 -1.33 -25.24
N PRO A 122 9.35 -2.37 -25.90
CA PRO A 122 8.88 -2.21 -27.27
C PRO A 122 7.73 -1.19 -27.29
N ARG A 123 7.90 -0.12 -28.08
CA ARG A 123 6.86 0.89 -28.34
C ARG A 123 5.64 0.20 -28.96
N ALA A 124 4.60 -0.03 -28.17
CA ALA A 124 3.28 -0.34 -28.71
C ALA A 124 2.80 0.88 -29.53
N ARG A 125 2.63 0.72 -30.85
CA ARG A 125 2.04 1.74 -31.72
C ARG A 125 0.63 2.05 -31.23
N ALA A 126 0.43 3.24 -30.67
CA ALA A 126 -0.88 3.84 -30.57
C ALA A 126 -1.44 4.02 -31.99
N ARG A 127 -2.35 3.14 -32.41
CA ARG A 127 -3.18 3.41 -33.58
C ARG A 127 -4.27 4.38 -33.16
N SER A 128 -4.10 5.63 -33.55
CA SER A 128 -5.18 6.61 -33.61
C SER A 128 -6.30 6.08 -34.50
N ARG A 129 -7.47 5.83 -33.92
CA ARG A 129 -8.73 5.92 -34.67
C ARG A 129 -9.65 6.81 -33.85
N CYS A 130 -10.13 7.84 -34.56
CA CYS A 130 -11.14 8.80 -34.15
C CYS A 130 -12.44 8.10 -33.72
#